data_AF-A0A9X7V157-F1
#
_entry.id   AF-A0A9X7V157-F1
#
_cell.length_a   1.000
_cell.length_b   1.000
_cell.length_c   1.000
_cell.angle_alpha   90.00
_cell.angle_beta   90.00
_cell.angle_gamma   90.00
#
_symmetry.space_group_name_H-M   'P 1'
#
loop_
_entity.id
_entity.type
_entity.pdbx_description
1 polymer ?
#
loop_
_entity_poly.entity_id
_entity_poly.type
_entity_poly.pdbx_seq_one_letter_code
_entity_poly.pdbx_strand_id
1 'polypeptide(L)'
;MFKKKQKSDLEKLIEKDGIEYAAKRFSEIILQKIPTEEIAYQFVLEEIEAASQGNDTAISFARNSGISPQEYKGSMSNSRPEVDGPDGPQQFILALCMQLQPNVDLVVDLRTKIVDNVMKTLSFGKYEGQKSPSLKGGMRLDEAEVDILFIVNDNTVIYINEEADHLFTTDKDGDEKLDGRVVNFVFSGQSTGTVIEVFVAFDDSDSYTMFTLQAGTVERLNFVAQAIFKYFAENGIQDVFSPIEQYATQYVYTFKLYRKNERFFMVNNSQTQAYLIDGSTILRDDVDDIKSIFWN
;
A
#
# COMPACT_ATOMS: atom_id res chain seq x y z
N MET A 1 29.78 33.73 -12.74
CA MET A 1 28.49 33.65 -12.03
C MET A 1 27.70 32.50 -12.65
N PHE A 2 27.71 31.31 -12.04
CA PHE A 2 26.99 30.15 -12.56
C PHE A 2 25.49 30.37 -12.35
N LYS A 3 24.70 30.45 -13.44
CA LYS A 3 23.24 30.46 -13.35
C LYS A 3 22.81 29.13 -12.72
N LYS A 4 22.19 29.16 -11.54
CA LYS A 4 21.51 27.97 -10.98
C LYS A 4 20.53 27.46 -12.04
N LYS A 5 20.70 26.21 -12.47
CA LYS A 5 19.82 25.56 -13.44
C LYS A 5 18.41 25.48 -12.81
N GLN A 6 17.39 25.79 -13.60
CA GLN A 6 16.00 25.74 -13.12
C GLN A 6 15.61 24.28 -12.91
N LYS A 7 15.12 23.95 -11.71
CA LYS A 7 14.59 22.61 -11.38
C LYS A 7 13.40 22.29 -12.28
N SER A 8 13.28 21.03 -12.69
CA SER A 8 12.10 20.57 -13.42
C SER A 8 10.87 20.57 -12.52
N ASP A 9 9.68 20.51 -13.11
CA ASP A 9 8.45 20.44 -12.33
C ASP A 9 8.35 19.12 -11.56
N LEU A 10 8.89 18.03 -12.11
CA LEU A 10 9.03 16.76 -11.40
C LEU A 10 9.95 16.89 -10.19
N GLU A 11 11.11 17.55 -10.33
CA GLU A 11 12.02 17.77 -9.20
C GLU A 11 11.37 18.59 -8.09
N LYS A 12 10.62 19.65 -8.43
CA LYS A 12 9.85 20.42 -7.44
C LYS A 12 8.76 19.59 -6.75
N LEU A 13 8.09 18.71 -7.49
CA LEU A 13 7.05 17.84 -6.96
C LEU A 13 7.64 16.82 -5.98
N ILE A 14 8.78 16.20 -6.33
CA ILE A 14 9.50 15.30 -5.43
C ILE A 14 9.96 16.02 -4.16
N GLU A 15 10.45 17.26 -4.26
CA GLU A 15 10.84 18.04 -3.08
C GLU A 15 9.66 18.38 -2.16
N LYS A 16 8.47 18.56 -2.74
CA LYS A 16 7.26 18.90 -1.99
C LYS A 16 6.63 17.66 -1.34
N ASP A 17 6.49 16.58 -2.09
CA ASP A 17 5.68 15.42 -1.71
C ASP A 17 6.54 14.26 -1.15
N GLY A 18 7.85 14.32 -1.34
CA GLY A 18 8.80 13.29 -0.92
C GLY A 18 9.06 12.24 -2.00
N ILE A 19 10.32 11.79 -2.09
CA ILE A 19 10.73 10.85 -3.14
C ILE A 19 10.08 9.47 -3.00
N GLU A 20 9.80 9.01 -1.78
CA GLU A 20 9.13 7.72 -1.55
C GLU A 20 7.73 7.72 -2.14
N TYR A 21 6.97 8.79 -1.91
CA TYR A 21 5.62 8.94 -2.45
C TYR A 21 5.63 9.00 -3.97
N ALA A 22 6.55 9.78 -4.55
CA ALA A 22 6.70 9.87 -6.01
C ALA A 22 7.09 8.51 -6.62
N ALA A 23 8.08 7.82 -6.05
CA ALA A 23 8.53 6.51 -6.51
C ALA A 23 7.41 5.48 -6.49
N LYS A 24 6.60 5.48 -5.42
CA LYS A 24 5.45 4.60 -5.30
C LYS A 24 4.39 4.85 -6.38
N ARG A 25 3.99 6.10 -6.60
CA ARG A 25 3.03 6.46 -7.66
C ARG A 25 3.52 6.04 -9.04
N PHE A 26 4.81 6.22 -9.33
CA PHE A 26 5.36 5.78 -10.61
C PHE A 26 5.43 4.25 -10.73
N SER A 27 5.68 3.52 -9.63
CA SER A 27 5.60 2.06 -9.64
C SER A 27 4.19 1.54 -9.92
N GLU A 28 3.14 2.20 -9.40
CA GLU A 28 1.74 1.87 -9.70
C GLU A 28 1.44 2.04 -11.20
N ILE A 29 1.94 3.12 -11.83
CA ILE A 29 1.78 3.35 -13.27
C ILE A 29 2.54 2.29 -14.09
N ILE A 30 3.74 1.89 -13.64
CA ILE A 30 4.53 0.84 -14.29
C ILE A 30 3.79 -0.51 -14.23
N LEU A 31 3.23 -0.86 -13.08
CA LEU A 31 2.48 -2.11 -12.92
C LEU A 31 1.25 -2.17 -13.83
N GLN A 32 0.59 -1.05 -14.09
CA GLN A 32 -0.51 -0.98 -15.07
C GLN A 32 -0.06 -1.20 -16.52
N LYS A 33 1.22 -0.96 -16.84
CA LYS A 33 1.80 -1.18 -18.17
C LYS A 33 2.30 -2.60 -18.38
N ILE A 34 2.49 -3.35 -17.31
CA ILE A 34 3.08 -4.69 -17.37
C ILE A 34 1.97 -5.74 -17.49
N PRO A 35 1.94 -6.54 -18.56
CA PRO A 35 0.81 -7.45 -18.82
C PRO A 35 0.84 -8.72 -17.96
N THR A 36 2.02 -9.16 -17.51
CA THR A 36 2.19 -10.42 -16.79
C THR A 36 3.32 -10.34 -15.77
N GLU A 37 3.27 -11.20 -14.75
CA GLU A 37 4.33 -11.36 -13.75
C GLU A 37 5.68 -11.73 -14.38
N GLU A 38 5.68 -12.51 -15.46
CA GLU A 38 6.91 -12.85 -16.22
C GLU A 38 7.57 -11.60 -16.84
N ILE A 39 6.77 -10.72 -17.46
CA ILE A 39 7.28 -9.45 -18.00
C ILE A 39 7.74 -8.52 -16.87
N ALA A 40 7.05 -8.53 -15.73
CA ALA A 40 7.46 -7.77 -14.56
C ALA A 40 8.82 -8.23 -14.01
N TYR A 41 9.03 -9.55 -13.92
CA TYR A 41 10.28 -10.12 -13.46
C TYR A 41 11.42 -9.78 -14.41
N GLN A 42 11.20 -9.94 -15.73
CA GLN A 42 12.18 -9.54 -16.74
C GLN A 42 12.55 -8.05 -16.62
N PHE A 43 11.56 -7.16 -16.48
CA PHE A 43 11.79 -5.73 -16.23
C PHE A 43 12.67 -5.50 -14.98
N VAL A 44 12.37 -6.17 -13.86
CA VAL A 44 13.16 -6.06 -12.62
C VAL A 44 14.59 -6.54 -12.82
N LEU A 45 14.81 -7.66 -13.50
CA LEU A 45 16.15 -8.18 -13.79
C LEU A 45 16.97 -7.15 -14.59
N GLU A 46 16.39 -6.56 -15.63
CA GLU A 46 17.06 -5.57 -16.47
C GLU A 46 17.43 -4.30 -15.69
N GLU A 47 16.54 -3.82 -14.83
CA GLU A 47 16.79 -2.66 -13.98
C GLU A 47 17.86 -2.92 -12.92
N ILE A 48 17.89 -4.14 -12.34
CA ILE A 48 18.95 -4.55 -11.42
C ILE A 48 20.29 -4.68 -12.15
N GLU A 49 20.31 -5.23 -13.37
CA GLU A 49 21.52 -5.30 -14.17
C GLU A 49 22.07 -3.91 -14.49
N ALA A 50 21.21 -2.98 -14.92
CA ALA A 50 21.58 -1.60 -15.14
C ALA A 50 22.13 -0.94 -13.86
N ALA A 51 21.46 -1.14 -12.73
CA ALA A 51 21.89 -0.60 -11.44
C ALA A 51 23.24 -1.17 -10.98
N SER A 52 23.52 -2.44 -11.29
CA SER A 52 24.79 -3.11 -10.96
C SER A 52 26.02 -2.50 -11.64
N GLN A 53 25.81 -1.64 -12.65
CA GLN A 53 26.84 -0.92 -13.41
C GLN A 53 26.82 0.60 -13.15
N GLY A 54 25.99 1.06 -12.22
CA GLY A 54 25.80 2.47 -11.90
C GLY A 54 26.79 3.03 -10.87
N ASN A 55 26.34 4.04 -10.11
CA ASN A 55 27.11 4.60 -8.98
C ASN A 55 26.97 3.71 -7.73
N ASP A 56 27.64 4.10 -6.63
CA ASP A 56 27.65 3.32 -5.39
C ASP A 56 26.24 3.04 -4.82
N THR A 57 25.30 3.98 -4.94
CA THR A 57 23.90 3.80 -4.53
C THR A 57 23.21 2.73 -5.38
N ALA A 58 23.33 2.81 -6.71
CA ALA A 58 22.73 1.85 -7.63
C ALA A 58 23.33 0.44 -7.46
N ILE A 59 24.65 0.36 -7.31
CA ILE A 59 25.36 -0.91 -7.06
C ILE A 59 24.90 -1.52 -5.73
N SER A 60 24.72 -0.69 -4.70
CA SER A 60 24.24 -1.16 -3.39
C SER A 60 22.81 -1.69 -3.49
N PHE A 61 21.93 -1.02 -4.23
CA PHE A 61 20.58 -1.53 -4.53
C PHE A 61 20.65 -2.91 -5.21
N ALA A 62 21.44 -3.06 -6.28
CA ALA A 62 21.56 -4.33 -7.00
C ALA A 62 22.11 -5.48 -6.13
N ARG A 63 23.05 -5.19 -5.22
CA ARG A 63 23.60 -6.16 -4.26
C ARG A 63 22.59 -6.59 -3.20
N ASN A 64 21.73 -5.66 -2.78
CA ASN A 64 20.75 -5.87 -1.71
C ASN A 64 19.36 -6.25 -2.25
N SER A 65 19.22 -6.45 -3.56
CA SER A 65 17.95 -6.79 -4.21
C SER A 65 17.40 -8.15 -3.80
N GLY A 66 18.25 -9.03 -3.27
CA GLY A 66 17.91 -10.42 -2.97
C GLY A 66 17.83 -11.33 -4.20
N ILE A 67 18.09 -10.81 -5.40
CA ILE A 67 18.15 -11.60 -6.65
C ILE A 67 19.60 -11.92 -6.98
N SER A 68 19.88 -13.17 -7.35
CA SER A 68 21.25 -13.62 -7.64
C SER A 68 21.82 -12.91 -8.87
N PRO A 69 23.11 -12.50 -8.87
CA PRO A 69 23.77 -12.01 -10.08
C PRO A 69 23.74 -12.96 -11.26
N GLN A 70 23.53 -14.26 -11.04
CA GLN A 70 23.39 -15.23 -12.13
C GLN A 70 22.05 -15.09 -12.88
N GLU A 71 21.04 -14.49 -12.25
CA GLU A 71 19.71 -14.31 -12.85
C GLU A 71 19.63 -13.04 -13.68
N TYR A 72 20.14 -11.91 -13.15
CA TYR A 72 20.01 -10.63 -13.85
C TYR A 72 21.14 -10.34 -14.86
N LYS A 73 22.29 -11.01 -14.78
CA LYS A 73 23.38 -10.76 -15.75
C LYS A 73 22.98 -11.22 -17.15
N GLY A 74 23.08 -10.30 -18.11
CA GLY A 74 22.68 -10.52 -19.51
C GLY A 74 21.18 -10.35 -19.75
N SER A 75 20.39 -9.97 -18.74
CA SER A 75 18.94 -9.74 -18.89
C SER A 75 18.65 -8.62 -19.89
N MET A 76 19.42 -7.52 -19.86
CA MET A 76 19.27 -6.41 -20.84
C MET A 76 19.58 -6.85 -22.27
N SER A 77 20.43 -7.87 -22.46
CA SER A 77 20.72 -8.42 -23.79
C SER A 77 19.63 -9.36 -24.30
N ASN A 78 18.80 -9.86 -23.41
CA ASN A 78 17.67 -10.75 -23.68
C ASN A 78 16.32 -10.04 -23.46
N SER A 79 16.29 -8.72 -23.63
CA SER A 79 15.10 -7.89 -23.47
C SER A 79 13.99 -8.25 -24.46
N ARG A 80 12.77 -7.82 -24.15
CA ARG A 80 11.55 -8.07 -24.92
C ARG A 80 10.84 -6.75 -25.23
N PRO A 81 10.11 -6.64 -26.36
CA PRO A 81 9.38 -5.42 -26.72
C PRO A 81 8.40 -4.93 -25.65
N GLU A 82 7.85 -5.82 -24.84
CA GLU A 82 6.95 -5.49 -23.73
C GLU A 82 7.67 -4.75 -22.58
N VAL A 83 8.99 -4.85 -22.50
CA VAL A 83 9.83 -4.20 -21.47
C VAL A 83 10.45 -2.89 -22.01
N ASP A 84 11.10 -2.95 -23.17
CA ASP A 84 11.91 -1.85 -23.73
C ASP A 84 11.31 -1.14 -24.94
N GLY A 85 10.21 -1.67 -25.49
CA GLY A 85 9.51 -1.11 -26.63
C GLY A 85 8.87 0.25 -26.31
N PRO A 86 8.31 0.93 -27.33
CA PRO A 86 7.83 2.31 -27.21
C PRO A 86 6.85 2.58 -26.06
N ASP A 87 6.03 1.58 -25.71
CA ASP A 87 5.02 1.65 -24.64
C ASP A 87 5.46 0.95 -23.34
N GLY A 88 6.66 0.36 -23.34
CA GLY A 88 7.20 -0.45 -22.25
C GLY A 88 7.59 0.35 -21.00
N PRO A 89 7.65 -0.32 -19.83
CA PRO A 89 7.97 0.31 -18.55
C PRO A 89 9.34 1.00 -18.51
N GLN A 90 10.34 0.51 -19.26
CA GLN A 90 11.65 1.16 -19.29
C GLN A 90 11.63 2.53 -19.97
N GLN A 91 10.85 2.69 -21.06
CA GLN A 91 10.72 3.99 -21.73
C GLN A 91 10.05 5.02 -20.82
N PHE A 92 9.10 4.57 -19.99
CA PHE A 92 8.48 5.42 -18.98
C PHE A 92 9.48 5.89 -17.92
N ILE A 93 10.27 4.98 -17.33
CA ILE A 93 11.33 5.34 -16.38
C ILE A 93 12.34 6.28 -17.02
N LEU A 94 12.76 6.00 -18.26
CA LEU A 94 13.73 6.83 -18.97
C LEU A 94 13.21 8.27 -19.14
N ALA A 95 11.94 8.44 -19.53
CA ALA A 95 11.31 9.75 -19.65
C ALA A 95 11.26 10.53 -18.33
N LEU A 96 11.02 9.85 -17.20
CA LEU A 96 11.09 10.46 -15.86
C LEU A 96 12.52 10.89 -15.52
N CYS A 97 13.49 9.99 -15.73
CA CYS A 97 14.90 10.24 -15.46
C CYS A 97 15.47 11.41 -16.27
N MET A 98 15.05 11.55 -17.54
CA MET A 98 15.46 12.67 -18.40
C MET A 98 15.01 14.04 -17.85
N GLN A 99 13.86 14.11 -17.17
CA GLN A 99 13.37 15.35 -16.55
C GLN A 99 14.18 15.76 -15.31
N LEU A 100 14.90 14.84 -14.69
CA LEU A 100 15.68 15.09 -13.49
C LEU A 100 17.15 15.44 -13.79
N GLN A 101 17.58 15.31 -15.05
CA GLN A 101 18.94 15.68 -15.44
C GLN A 101 19.19 17.18 -15.23
N PRO A 102 20.33 17.58 -14.64
CA PRO A 102 21.55 16.78 -14.44
C PRO A 102 21.70 16.21 -13.02
N ASN A 103 20.64 16.15 -12.22
CA ASN A 103 20.68 15.67 -10.84
C ASN A 103 20.76 14.12 -10.81
N VAL A 104 21.97 13.59 -11.05
CA VAL A 104 22.22 12.15 -11.17
C VAL A 104 21.85 11.38 -9.91
N ASP A 105 22.10 11.95 -8.72
CA ASP A 105 21.76 11.31 -7.47
C ASP A 105 20.25 11.13 -7.33
N LEU A 106 19.47 12.17 -7.67
CA LEU A 106 18.01 12.09 -7.66
C LEU A 106 17.48 11.12 -8.72
N VAL A 107 18.12 11.04 -9.89
CA VAL A 107 17.78 10.05 -10.93
C VAL A 107 17.95 8.63 -10.42
N VAL A 108 19.10 8.33 -9.81
CA VAL A 108 19.39 6.99 -9.28
C VAL A 108 18.45 6.65 -8.13
N ASP A 109 18.25 7.58 -7.20
CA ASP A 109 17.41 7.36 -6.02
C ASP A 109 15.95 7.10 -6.43
N LEU A 110 15.39 7.91 -7.33
CA LEU A 110 14.03 7.69 -7.83
C LEU A 110 13.92 6.36 -8.58
N ARG A 111 14.82 6.08 -9.52
CA ARG A 111 14.77 4.86 -10.34
C ARG A 111 14.85 3.60 -9.51
N THR A 112 15.80 3.51 -8.58
CA THR A 112 15.96 2.34 -7.72
C THR A 112 14.77 2.15 -6.77
N LYS A 113 14.19 3.23 -6.23
CA LYS A 113 12.98 3.16 -5.39
C LYS A 113 11.74 2.72 -6.16
N ILE A 114 11.59 3.15 -7.42
CA ILE A 114 10.50 2.68 -8.28
C ILE A 114 10.60 1.16 -8.45
N VAL A 115 11.79 0.65 -8.80
CA VAL A 115 12.02 -0.78 -9.01
C VAL A 115 11.83 -1.55 -7.71
N ASP A 116 12.29 -1.03 -6.58
CA ASP A 116 12.09 -1.64 -5.27
C ASP A 116 10.61 -1.78 -4.89
N ASN A 117 9.78 -0.78 -5.20
CA ASN A 117 8.33 -0.85 -4.99
C ASN A 117 7.66 -1.89 -5.90
N VAL A 118 8.10 -2.03 -7.15
CA VAL A 118 7.64 -3.11 -8.04
C VAL A 118 8.00 -4.47 -7.45
N MET A 119 9.25 -4.65 -7.03
CA MET A 119 9.71 -5.88 -6.38
C MET A 119 8.91 -6.20 -5.12
N LYS A 120 8.64 -5.20 -4.27
CA LYS A 120 7.83 -5.35 -3.06
C LYS A 120 6.41 -5.79 -3.39
N THR A 121 5.78 -5.13 -4.36
CA THR A 121 4.40 -5.41 -4.75
C THR A 121 4.22 -6.83 -5.29
N LEU A 122 5.21 -7.33 -6.04
CA LEU A 122 5.17 -8.65 -6.66
C LEU A 122 5.92 -9.72 -5.86
N SER A 123 6.41 -9.39 -4.66
CA SER A 123 7.16 -10.30 -3.78
C SER A 123 8.42 -10.92 -4.44
N PHE A 124 9.16 -10.13 -5.21
CA PHE A 124 10.41 -10.56 -5.87
C PHE A 124 11.66 -10.32 -5.02
N GLY A 125 12.70 -11.13 -5.23
CA GLY A 125 14.02 -10.94 -4.64
C GLY A 125 14.02 -10.95 -3.11
N LYS A 126 14.46 -9.85 -2.48
CA LYS A 126 14.50 -9.68 -1.02
C LYS A 126 13.11 -9.71 -0.36
N TYR A 127 12.06 -9.63 -1.18
CA TYR A 127 10.67 -9.76 -0.77
C TYR A 127 10.11 -11.16 -1.08
N GLU A 128 10.88 -12.09 -1.67
CA GLU A 128 10.47 -13.49 -1.81
C GLU A 128 10.24 -14.12 -0.44
N GLY A 129 9.17 -14.91 -0.32
CA GLY A 129 8.76 -15.48 0.95
C GLY A 129 8.11 -14.47 1.90
N GLN A 130 8.21 -13.17 1.64
CA GLN A 130 7.26 -12.16 2.13
C GLN A 130 5.99 -12.24 1.26
N LYS A 131 5.42 -13.44 1.16
CA LYS A 131 4.00 -13.53 0.83
C LYS A 131 3.31 -12.62 1.84
N SER A 132 2.44 -11.72 1.35
CA SER A 132 1.35 -11.19 2.16
C SER A 132 0.93 -12.31 3.11
N PRO A 133 1.10 -12.17 4.43
CA PRO A 133 0.88 -13.27 5.34
C PRO A 133 -0.50 -13.81 4.99
N SER A 134 -0.61 -15.14 4.86
CA SER A 134 -1.90 -15.79 4.66
C SER A 134 -2.68 -15.71 5.97
N LEU A 135 -2.91 -14.48 6.43
CA LEU A 135 -3.90 -14.08 7.40
C LEU A 135 -5.21 -14.53 6.75
N LYS A 136 -5.76 -15.61 7.30
CA LYS A 136 -6.96 -16.28 6.84
C LYS A 136 -7.84 -16.53 8.03
N GLY A 137 -9.13 -16.73 7.76
CA GLY A 137 -10.15 -16.86 8.79
C GLY A 137 -10.52 -15.52 9.43
N GLY A 138 -11.36 -15.58 10.46
CA GLY A 138 -11.81 -14.40 11.20
C GLY A 138 -10.77 -13.88 12.20
N MET A 139 -10.72 -12.57 12.37
CA MET A 139 -9.93 -11.90 13.41
C MET A 139 -10.84 -11.10 14.34
N ARG A 140 -11.39 -11.79 15.33
CA ARG A 140 -12.14 -11.19 16.43
C ARG A 140 -11.18 -10.85 17.57
N LEU A 141 -11.24 -9.60 18.05
CA LEU A 141 -10.56 -9.17 19.26
C LEU A 141 -11.51 -9.37 20.45
N ASP A 142 -11.54 -10.58 21.03
CA ASP A 142 -12.55 -10.95 22.02
C ASP A 142 -12.65 -9.98 23.20
N GLU A 143 -11.52 -9.57 23.79
CA GLU A 143 -11.50 -8.63 24.91
C GLU A 143 -12.00 -7.23 24.54
N ALA A 144 -11.83 -6.87 23.27
CA ALA A 144 -12.27 -5.59 22.75
C ALA A 144 -13.63 -5.68 22.07
N GLU A 145 -14.23 -6.85 21.93
CA GLU A 145 -15.52 -7.06 21.28
C GLU A 145 -15.64 -6.40 19.90
N VAL A 146 -14.56 -6.40 19.12
CA VAL A 146 -14.53 -5.85 17.74
C VAL A 146 -13.89 -6.82 16.77
N ASP A 147 -14.19 -6.67 15.47
CA ASP A 147 -13.58 -7.47 14.40
C ASP A 147 -12.62 -6.63 13.57
N ILE A 148 -11.45 -7.19 13.27
CA ILE A 148 -10.57 -6.65 12.24
C ILE A 148 -11.13 -7.12 10.89
N LEU A 149 -11.47 -6.16 10.02
CA LEU A 149 -11.99 -6.42 8.68
C LEU A 149 -10.87 -6.48 7.64
N PHE A 150 -9.98 -5.50 7.67
CA PHE A 150 -8.92 -5.37 6.68
C PHE A 150 -7.62 -4.93 7.33
N ILE A 151 -6.49 -5.39 6.79
CA ILE A 151 -5.17 -4.84 7.13
C ILE A 151 -4.50 -4.44 5.83
N VAL A 152 -4.00 -3.21 5.80
CA VAL A 152 -3.26 -2.65 4.69
C VAL A 152 -1.86 -2.28 5.18
N ASN A 153 -0.84 -2.75 4.48
CA ASN A 153 0.54 -2.38 4.72
C ASN A 153 1.06 -1.63 3.48
N ASP A 154 1.43 -0.37 3.66
CA ASP A 154 1.92 0.51 2.59
C ASP A 154 1.06 0.44 1.32
N ASN A 155 -0.25 0.66 1.42
CA ASN A 155 -1.27 0.58 0.34
C ASN A 155 -1.51 -0.81 -0.26
N THR A 156 -0.87 -1.86 0.21
CA THR A 156 -1.20 -3.24 -0.18
C THR A 156 -2.15 -3.83 0.85
N VAL A 157 -3.31 -4.31 0.42
CA VAL A 157 -4.22 -5.06 1.29
C VAL A 157 -3.57 -6.43 1.53
N ILE A 158 -3.19 -6.69 2.79
CA ILE A 158 -2.53 -7.93 3.20
C ILE A 158 -3.47 -8.88 3.96
N TYR A 159 -4.69 -8.43 4.28
CA TYR A 159 -5.72 -9.22 4.92
C TYR A 159 -7.12 -8.70 4.60
N ILE A 160 -8.03 -9.63 4.34
CA ILE A 160 -9.49 -9.44 4.28
C ILE A 160 -10.11 -10.52 5.18
N ASN A 161 -11.01 -10.12 6.06
CA ASN A 161 -11.72 -11.05 6.94
C ASN A 161 -12.80 -11.83 6.17
N GLU A 162 -12.53 -13.11 5.91
CA GLU A 162 -13.42 -14.03 5.18
C GLU A 162 -14.60 -14.54 6.03
N GLU A 163 -14.59 -14.32 7.35
CA GLU A 163 -15.61 -14.83 8.30
C GLU A 163 -16.49 -13.70 8.89
N ALA A 164 -16.41 -12.50 8.30
CA ALA A 164 -17.14 -11.30 8.72
C ALA A 164 -18.60 -11.23 8.25
N ASP A 165 -19.13 -12.25 7.56
CA ASP A 165 -20.50 -12.26 7.01
C ASP A 165 -21.58 -11.90 8.04
N HIS A 166 -21.39 -12.35 9.28
CA HIS A 166 -22.31 -12.10 10.39
C HIS A 166 -22.45 -10.61 10.78
N LEU A 167 -21.54 -9.75 10.33
CA LEU A 167 -21.56 -8.31 10.58
C LEU A 167 -22.35 -7.54 9.50
N PHE A 168 -22.74 -8.19 8.41
CA PHE A 168 -23.44 -7.56 7.30
C PHE A 168 -24.93 -7.82 7.34
N THR A 169 -25.69 -6.82 6.90
CA THR A 169 -27.13 -6.89 6.68
C THR A 169 -27.43 -6.59 5.22
N THR A 170 -28.38 -7.32 4.65
CA THR A 170 -28.86 -7.04 3.29
C THR A 170 -29.98 -6.01 3.35
N ASP A 171 -29.85 -4.93 2.60
CA ASP A 171 -30.90 -3.94 2.48
C ASP A 171 -31.99 -4.36 1.48
N LYS A 172 -32.98 -3.49 1.27
CA LYS A 172 -34.14 -3.79 0.41
C LYS A 172 -33.78 -3.95 -1.06
N ASP A 173 -32.68 -3.33 -1.48
CA ASP A 173 -32.23 -3.32 -2.88
C ASP A 173 -31.23 -4.47 -3.15
N GLY A 174 -30.93 -5.27 -2.12
CA GLY A 174 -30.05 -6.42 -2.19
C GLY A 174 -28.59 -6.09 -1.88
N ASP A 175 -28.30 -4.85 -1.49
CA ASP A 175 -26.94 -4.42 -1.18
C ASP A 175 -26.57 -4.82 0.25
N GLU A 176 -25.37 -5.37 0.43
CA GLU A 176 -24.88 -5.74 1.74
C GLU A 176 -24.18 -4.56 2.40
N LYS A 177 -24.55 -4.28 3.64
CA LYS A 177 -24.01 -3.18 4.42
C LYS A 177 -23.66 -3.64 5.83
N LEU A 178 -22.53 -3.17 6.35
CA LEU A 178 -22.14 -3.41 7.73
C LEU A 178 -23.17 -2.83 8.72
N ASP A 179 -23.59 -3.64 9.69
CA ASP A 179 -24.40 -3.21 10.84
C ASP A 179 -23.52 -2.55 11.91
N GLY A 180 -23.09 -1.33 11.62
CA GLY A 180 -22.21 -0.58 12.50
C GLY A 180 -21.34 0.44 11.74
N ARG A 181 -20.12 0.67 12.23
CA ARG A 181 -19.14 1.58 11.62
C ARG A 181 -17.76 0.97 11.59
N VAL A 182 -16.99 1.37 10.57
CA VAL A 182 -15.57 1.06 10.49
C VAL A 182 -14.76 2.26 10.97
N VAL A 183 -13.73 1.99 11.76
CA VAL A 183 -12.68 2.95 12.11
C VAL A 183 -11.37 2.45 11.51
N ASN A 184 -10.63 3.36 10.87
CA ASN A 184 -9.30 3.07 10.36
C ASN A 184 -8.27 3.48 11.42
N PHE A 185 -7.56 2.49 11.96
CA PHE A 185 -6.43 2.65 12.87
C PHE A 185 -5.14 2.71 12.06
N VAL A 186 -4.52 3.89 12.03
CA VAL A 186 -3.31 4.15 11.26
C VAL A 186 -2.11 4.11 12.19
N PHE A 187 -1.20 3.17 11.97
CA PHE A 187 0.05 3.00 12.69
C PHE A 187 1.22 3.38 11.77
N SER A 188 1.94 4.44 12.13
CA SER A 188 3.09 4.92 11.36
C SER A 188 4.39 4.61 12.10
N GLY A 189 5.25 3.79 11.50
CA GLY A 189 6.57 3.46 12.03
C GLY A 189 7.45 4.71 12.10
N GLN A 190 7.95 5.04 13.29
CA GLN A 190 8.72 6.27 13.52
C GLN A 190 10.10 6.22 12.87
N SER A 191 10.67 5.02 12.71
CA SER A 191 12.00 4.82 12.14
C SER A 191 11.94 4.49 10.65
N THR A 192 11.04 3.61 10.24
CA THR A 192 10.94 3.14 8.84
C THR A 192 10.02 3.98 7.95
N GLY A 193 9.10 4.76 8.53
CA GLY A 193 8.05 5.45 7.78
C GLY A 193 6.96 4.51 7.22
N THR A 194 6.99 3.22 7.57
CA THR A 194 5.96 2.24 7.18
C THR A 194 4.60 2.65 7.72
N VAL A 195 3.54 2.49 6.92
CA VAL A 195 2.16 2.77 7.34
C VAL A 195 1.35 1.49 7.31
N ILE A 196 0.82 1.12 8.47
CA ILE A 196 -0.10 -0.01 8.63
C ILE A 196 -1.48 0.56 8.98
N GLU A 197 -2.48 0.26 8.17
CA GLU A 197 -3.87 0.63 8.41
C GLU A 197 -4.66 -0.61 8.78
N VAL A 198 -5.29 -0.60 9.95
CA VAL A 198 -6.16 -1.67 10.44
C VAL A 198 -7.58 -1.16 10.49
N PHE A 199 -8.44 -1.71 9.65
CA PHE A 199 -9.84 -1.34 9.55
C PHE A 199 -10.66 -2.23 10.48
N VAL A 200 -11.26 -1.62 11.49
CA VAL A 200 -11.94 -2.32 12.59
C VAL A 200 -13.43 -2.02 12.58
N ALA A 201 -14.25 -3.05 12.63
CA ALA A 201 -15.70 -2.96 12.77
C ALA A 201 -16.11 -2.78 14.23
N PHE A 202 -16.90 -1.75 14.48
CA PHE A 202 -17.65 -1.53 15.71
C PHE A 202 -19.13 -1.77 15.40
N ASP A 203 -19.82 -2.49 16.28
CA ASP A 203 -21.28 -2.66 16.16
C ASP A 203 -22.02 -1.32 16.30
N ASP A 204 -23.32 -1.30 15.96
CA ASP A 204 -24.13 -0.07 15.98
C ASP A 204 -24.28 0.54 17.38
N SER A 205 -24.34 -0.27 18.45
CA SER A 205 -24.47 0.23 19.83
C SER A 205 -23.20 0.94 20.30
N ASP A 206 -22.05 0.32 20.05
CA ASP A 206 -20.74 0.89 20.36
C ASP A 206 -20.50 2.15 19.53
N SER A 207 -20.82 2.07 18.23
CA SER A 207 -20.75 3.21 17.31
C SER A 207 -21.64 4.37 17.76
N TYR A 208 -22.86 4.11 18.21
CA TYR A 208 -23.76 5.13 18.71
C TYR A 208 -23.19 5.84 19.94
N THR A 209 -22.73 5.07 20.93
CA THR A 209 -22.15 5.61 22.17
C THR A 209 -20.91 6.45 21.89
N MET A 210 -20.00 5.94 21.07
CA MET A 210 -18.73 6.61 20.79
C MET A 210 -18.89 7.84 19.89
N PHE A 211 -19.71 7.76 18.84
CA PHE A 211 -19.70 8.77 17.77
C PHE A 211 -20.93 9.67 17.76
N THR A 212 -22.04 9.22 18.35
CA THR A 212 -23.23 10.06 18.53
C THR A 212 -23.24 10.73 19.89
N LEU A 213 -22.95 9.98 20.96
CA LEU A 213 -22.91 10.53 22.33
C LEU A 213 -21.55 11.12 22.72
N GLN A 214 -20.50 10.88 21.93
CA GLN A 214 -19.11 11.33 22.19
C GLN A 214 -18.59 10.92 23.57
N ALA A 215 -19.08 9.79 24.09
CA ALA A 215 -18.75 9.31 25.41
C ALA A 215 -17.64 8.25 25.33
N GLY A 216 -16.53 8.49 26.04
CA GLY A 216 -15.44 7.51 26.20
C GLY A 216 -14.70 7.14 24.90
N THR A 217 -14.85 7.95 23.85
CA THR A 217 -14.34 7.64 22.50
C THR A 217 -12.83 7.39 22.51
N VAL A 218 -12.06 8.30 23.12
CA VAL A 218 -10.58 8.22 23.14
C VAL A 218 -10.11 6.99 23.93
N GLU A 219 -10.70 6.75 25.09
CA GLU A 219 -10.39 5.59 25.94
C GLU A 219 -10.69 4.28 25.21
N ARG A 220 -11.85 4.18 24.56
CA ARG A 220 -12.27 2.99 23.81
C ARG A 220 -11.35 2.70 22.63
N LEU A 221 -10.92 3.72 21.89
CA LEU A 221 -10.01 3.56 20.76
C LEU A 221 -8.59 3.21 21.21
N ASN A 222 -8.09 3.83 22.28
CA ASN A 222 -6.79 3.46 22.85
C ASN A 222 -6.81 2.00 23.31
N PHE A 223 -7.91 1.55 23.92
CA PHE A 223 -8.08 0.17 24.33
C PHE A 223 -8.08 -0.80 23.14
N VAL A 224 -8.83 -0.49 22.07
CA VAL A 224 -8.83 -1.29 20.84
C VAL A 224 -7.45 -1.31 20.18
N ALA A 225 -6.73 -0.19 20.14
CA ALA A 225 -5.37 -0.13 19.61
C ALA A 225 -4.40 -1.04 20.39
N GLN A 226 -4.52 -1.09 21.72
CA GLN A 226 -3.74 -2.02 22.55
C GLN A 226 -4.13 -3.48 22.28
N ALA A 227 -5.43 -3.76 22.13
CA ALA A 227 -5.93 -5.09 21.81
C ALA A 227 -5.43 -5.59 20.43
N ILE A 228 -5.31 -4.70 19.44
CA ILE A 228 -4.69 -5.00 18.15
C ILE A 228 -3.25 -5.49 18.37
N PHE A 229 -2.39 -4.69 19.01
CA PHE A 229 -0.99 -5.09 19.24
C PHE A 229 -0.88 -6.39 20.04
N LYS A 230 -1.71 -6.56 21.08
CA LYS A 230 -1.76 -7.77 21.89
C LYS A 230 -2.12 -9.00 21.05
N TYR A 231 -3.15 -8.89 20.21
CA TYR A 231 -3.57 -9.99 19.33
C TYR A 231 -2.44 -10.47 18.41
N PHE A 232 -1.76 -9.55 17.72
CA PHE A 232 -0.65 -9.93 16.83
C PHE A 232 0.53 -10.52 17.60
N ALA A 233 0.84 -9.99 18.79
CA ALA A 233 1.91 -10.50 19.63
C ALA A 233 1.62 -11.91 20.18
N GLU A 234 0.42 -12.16 20.69
CA GLU A 234 0.02 -13.45 21.28
C GLU A 234 -0.12 -14.56 20.24
N ASN A 235 -0.54 -14.21 19.01
CA ASN A 235 -0.64 -15.16 17.90
C ASN A 235 0.68 -15.34 17.13
N GLY A 236 1.77 -14.66 17.54
CA GLY A 236 3.08 -14.78 16.90
C GLY A 236 3.13 -14.24 15.46
N ILE A 237 2.23 -13.32 15.10
CA ILE A 237 2.11 -12.76 13.76
C ILE A 237 3.02 -11.53 13.67
N GLN A 238 4.27 -11.74 13.25
CA GLN A 238 5.29 -10.69 13.17
C GLN A 238 5.30 -9.93 11.84
N ASP A 239 4.54 -10.40 10.85
CA ASP A 239 4.53 -9.85 9.49
C ASP A 239 3.67 -8.59 9.34
N VAL A 240 2.88 -8.26 10.38
CA VAL A 240 2.08 -7.02 10.42
C VAL A 240 2.84 -5.92 11.16
N PHE A 241 3.24 -6.17 12.41
CA PHE A 241 3.95 -5.21 13.25
C PHE A 241 5.37 -5.68 13.55
N SER A 242 6.34 -4.80 13.32
CA SER A 242 7.74 -5.06 13.71
C SER A 242 7.88 -5.03 15.23
N PRO A 243 8.58 -6.01 15.84
CA PRO A 243 8.75 -6.09 17.29
C PRO A 243 9.71 -5.02 17.85
N ILE A 244 10.45 -4.33 16.99
CA ILE A 244 11.47 -3.33 17.38
C ILE A 244 11.13 -1.91 16.93
N GLU A 245 10.05 -1.74 16.16
CA GLU A 245 9.62 -0.42 15.69
C GLU A 245 8.69 0.24 16.71
N GLN A 246 8.75 1.57 16.79
CA GLN A 246 7.77 2.36 17.54
C GLN A 246 6.75 2.93 16.57
N TYR A 247 5.47 2.78 16.89
CA TYR A 247 4.37 3.24 16.04
C TYR A 247 3.67 4.45 16.64
N ALA A 248 3.61 5.54 15.87
CA ALA A 248 2.66 6.61 16.13
C ALA A 248 1.27 6.15 15.69
N THR A 249 0.26 6.33 16.55
CA THR A 249 -1.12 5.90 16.27
C THR A 249 -2.00 7.09 15.94
N GLN A 250 -2.77 7.00 14.87
CA GLN A 250 -3.82 7.93 14.48
C GLN A 250 -5.11 7.16 14.18
N TYR A 251 -6.24 7.85 14.27
CA TYR A 251 -7.55 7.26 14.06
C TYR A 251 -8.33 8.08 13.05
N VAL A 252 -8.91 7.42 12.05
CA VAL A 252 -9.79 8.04 11.06
C VAL A 252 -11.20 7.50 11.24
N TYR A 253 -12.12 8.39 11.64
CA TYR A 253 -13.51 8.08 11.97
C TYR A 253 -14.48 8.63 10.91
N THR A 254 -15.71 8.15 10.76
CA THR A 254 -16.23 6.79 10.86
C THR A 254 -16.74 6.46 9.47
N PHE A 255 -16.53 5.24 8.99
CA PHE A 255 -16.97 4.85 7.66
C PHE A 255 -18.21 3.97 7.73
N LYS A 256 -19.17 4.22 6.83
CA LYS A 256 -20.12 3.19 6.43
C LYS A 256 -19.40 2.25 5.47
N LEU A 257 -19.68 0.96 5.58
CA LEU A 257 -19.10 -0.07 4.73
C LEU A 257 -20.22 -0.79 3.96
N TYR A 258 -20.01 -0.93 2.66
CA TYR A 258 -20.84 -1.66 1.71
C TYR A 258 -20.03 -2.78 1.08
N ARG A 259 -20.67 -3.91 0.77
CA ARG A 259 -20.05 -5.07 0.12
C ARG A 259 -20.85 -5.49 -1.11
N LYS A 260 -20.15 -5.76 -2.21
CA LYS A 260 -20.74 -6.23 -3.47
C LYS A 260 -19.67 -6.94 -4.31
N ASN A 261 -19.96 -8.14 -4.81
CA ASN A 261 -19.05 -8.91 -5.67
C ASN A 261 -17.60 -8.97 -5.14
N GLU A 262 -17.44 -9.32 -3.86
CA GLU A 262 -16.12 -9.40 -3.17
C GLU A 262 -15.36 -8.07 -3.04
N ARG A 263 -15.98 -6.95 -3.44
CA ARG A 263 -15.47 -5.59 -3.23
C ARG A 263 -16.07 -4.95 -1.99
N PHE A 264 -15.30 -4.04 -1.39
CA PHE A 264 -15.69 -3.34 -0.17
C PHE A 264 -15.53 -1.84 -0.34
N PHE A 265 -16.64 -1.11 -0.25
CA PHE A 265 -16.67 0.35 -0.37
C PHE A 265 -16.94 0.99 0.98
N MET A 266 -16.00 1.84 1.40
CA MET A 266 -16.08 2.60 2.64
C MET A 266 -16.22 4.08 2.35
N VAL A 267 -17.14 4.77 3.03
CA VAL A 267 -17.32 6.22 2.89
C VAL A 267 -17.66 6.87 4.23
N ASN A 268 -17.04 8.01 4.51
CA ASN A 268 -17.32 8.74 5.74
C ASN A 268 -18.66 9.51 5.64
N ASN A 269 -19.20 9.91 6.79
CA ASN A 269 -20.52 10.57 6.83
C ASN A 269 -20.56 11.90 6.06
N SER A 270 -19.44 12.62 5.97
CA SER A 270 -19.34 13.88 5.22
C SER A 270 -19.17 13.67 3.71
N GLN A 271 -19.01 12.43 3.23
CA GLN A 271 -18.71 12.10 1.84
C GLN A 271 -17.48 12.87 1.31
N THR A 272 -16.45 12.99 2.14
CA THR A 272 -15.19 13.65 1.79
C THR A 272 -14.02 12.68 1.71
N GLN A 273 -14.18 11.45 2.22
CA GLN A 273 -13.18 10.40 2.17
C GLN A 273 -13.86 9.08 1.87
N ALA A 274 -13.28 8.34 0.93
CA ALA A 274 -13.72 7.02 0.55
C ALA A 274 -12.53 6.08 0.34
N TYR A 275 -12.79 4.79 0.52
CA TYR A 275 -11.88 3.71 0.19
C TYR A 275 -12.63 2.64 -0.61
N LEU A 276 -11.96 2.05 -1.60
CA LEU A 276 -12.41 0.83 -2.26
C LEU A 276 -11.34 -0.23 -2.08
N ILE A 277 -11.69 -1.35 -1.45
CA ILE A 277 -10.86 -2.54 -1.37
C ILE A 277 -11.35 -3.53 -2.43
N ASP A 278 -10.43 -3.94 -3.30
CA ASP A 278 -10.64 -4.96 -4.34
C ASP A 278 -9.40 -5.88 -4.36
N GLY A 279 -9.56 -7.08 -3.81
CA GLY A 279 -8.47 -8.04 -3.61
C GLY A 279 -7.31 -7.46 -2.80
N SER A 280 -6.10 -7.45 -3.39
CA SER A 280 -4.89 -6.94 -2.76
C SER A 280 -4.72 -5.41 -2.85
N THR A 281 -5.69 -4.70 -3.43
CA THR A 281 -5.59 -3.28 -3.73
C THR A 281 -6.56 -2.43 -2.92
N ILE A 282 -6.15 -1.21 -2.63
CA ILE A 282 -6.99 -0.21 -1.97
C ILE A 282 -6.88 1.15 -2.69
N LEU A 283 -8.00 1.61 -3.23
CA LEU A 283 -8.12 2.92 -3.87
C LEU A 283 -8.53 3.99 -2.85
N ARG A 284 -7.92 5.18 -2.97
CA ARG A 284 -8.16 6.39 -2.17
C ARG A 284 -8.19 7.57 -3.13
N ASP A 285 -9.36 7.88 -3.64
CA ASP A 285 -9.57 8.92 -4.67
C ASP A 285 -10.80 9.75 -4.32
N ASP A 286 -11.23 10.59 -5.25
CA ASP A 286 -12.51 11.29 -5.16
C ASP A 286 -13.66 10.33 -4.85
N VAL A 287 -14.55 10.78 -3.96
CA VAL A 287 -15.64 9.96 -3.44
C VAL A 287 -16.63 9.59 -4.54
N ASP A 288 -16.89 10.50 -5.48
CA ASP A 288 -17.80 10.24 -6.59
C ASP A 288 -17.19 9.25 -7.59
N ASP A 289 -15.88 9.34 -7.83
CA ASP A 289 -15.15 8.40 -8.69
C ASP A 289 -15.17 6.98 -8.10
N ILE A 290 -14.80 6.83 -6.82
CA ILE A 290 -14.86 5.53 -6.13
C ILE A 290 -16.29 4.96 -6.13
N LYS A 291 -17.27 5.81 -5.83
CA LYS A 291 -18.68 5.40 -5.80
C LYS A 291 -19.14 4.92 -7.17
N SER A 292 -18.75 5.60 -8.25
CA SER A 292 -19.01 5.17 -9.61
C SER A 292 -18.40 3.80 -9.91
N ILE A 293 -17.16 3.54 -9.48
CA ILE A 293 -16.48 2.25 -9.67
C ILE A 293 -17.18 1.11 -8.91
N PHE A 294 -17.69 1.38 -7.71
CA PHE A 294 -18.29 0.34 -6.87
C PHE A 294 -19.71 -0.05 -7.31
N TRP A 295 -20.54 0.93 -7.68
CA TRP A 295 -21.95 0.67 -7.98
C TRP A 295 -22.20 0.18 -9.40
N ASN A 296 -21.33 0.54 -10.36
CA ASN A 296 -21.39 0.12 -11.76
C ASN A 296 -20.68 -1.22 -12.00
#